data_AF-A0A7Y2H1Y3-F1
#
_entry.id   AF-A0A7Y2H1Y3-F1
#
_cell.length_a   1.000
_cell.length_b   1.000
_cell.length_c   1.000
_cell.angle_alpha   90.00
_cell.angle_beta   90.00
_cell.angle_gamma   90.00
#
_symmetry.space_group_name_H-M   'P 1'
#
loop_
_entity.id
_entity.type
_entity.pdbx_description
1 polymer ?
#
loop_
_entity_poly.entity_id
_entity_poly.type
_entity_poly.pdbx_seq_one_letter_code
_entity_poly.pdbx_strand_id
1 'polypeptide(L)' 'SDPQEIVMEVDKAKVGIRWGHFNAPRLLDSMGYLEYKGVIRASLAHYNTVDEIERLKKALDPLVS' A
#
# COMPACT_ATOMS: atom_id res chain seq x y z
N SER A 1 -0.77 11.54 -4.01
CA SER A 1 -1.29 11.41 -2.63
C SER A 1 -0.19 10.87 -1.74
N ASP A 2 -0.13 11.28 -0.46
CA ASP A 2 0.86 10.77 0.49
C ASP A 2 0.60 9.28 0.79
N PRO A 3 1.57 8.36 0.57
CA PRO A 3 1.41 6.93 0.86
C PRO A 3 1.00 6.63 2.31
N GLN A 4 1.47 7.43 3.27
CA GLN A 4 1.13 7.27 4.68
C GLN A 4 -0.37 7.51 4.91
N GLU A 5 -0.91 8.58 4.33
CA GLU A 5 -2.33 8.95 4.47
C GLU A 5 -3.24 7.89 3.85
N ILE A 6 -2.91 7.40 2.65
CA ILE A 6 -3.68 6.33 2.00
C ILE A 6 -3.72 5.08 2.88
N VAL A 7 -2.57 4.66 3.45
CA VAL A 7 -2.52 3.48 4.32
C VAL A 7 -3.37 3.68 5.58
N MET A 8 -3.36 4.89 6.16
CA MET A 8 -4.20 5.20 7.33
C MET A 8 -5.70 5.16 7.00
N GLU A 9 -6.12 5.59 5.82
CA GLU A 9 -7.51 5.48 5.38
C GLU A 9 -7.93 4.02 5.12
N VAL A 10 -7.06 3.23 4.47
CA VAL A 10 -7.32 1.80 4.22
C VAL A 10 -7.39 0.99 5.51
N ASP A 11 -6.60 1.33 6.53
CA ASP A 11 -6.59 0.65 7.84
C ASP A 11 -7.97 0.68 8.53
N LYS A 12 -8.77 1.73 8.30
CA LYS A 12 -10.15 1.83 8.81
C LYS A 12 -11.07 0.71 8.31
N ALA A 13 -10.78 0.14 7.13
CA ALA A 13 -11.47 -1.01 6.58
C ALA A 13 -10.98 -2.36 7.13
N LYS A 14 -10.07 -2.33 8.13
CA LYS A 14 -9.38 -3.50 8.70
C LYS A 14 -8.57 -4.29 7.66
N VAL A 15 -7.88 -3.57 6.78
CA VAL A 15 -7.01 -4.15 5.74
C VAL A 15 -5.56 -3.79 6.02
N GLY A 16 -4.72 -4.81 6.22
CA GLY A 16 -3.31 -4.64 6.56
C GLY A 16 -2.43 -4.38 5.33
N ILE A 17 -2.15 -3.12 5.03
CA ILE A 17 -1.11 -2.70 4.07
C ILE A 17 -0.08 -1.79 4.76
N ARG A 18 1.07 -1.55 4.13
CA ARG A 18 2.15 -0.73 4.69
C ARG A 18 2.70 0.25 3.66
N TRP A 19 3.28 1.34 4.17
CA TRP A 19 4.04 2.31 3.38
C TRP A 19 5.52 2.32 3.81
N GLY A 20 6.41 2.75 2.92
CA GLY A 20 7.81 3.02 3.25
C GLY A 20 8.79 2.56 2.16
N HIS A 21 10.08 2.54 2.52
CA HIS A 21 11.15 2.20 1.58
C HIS A 21 11.49 0.70 1.49
N PHE A 22 10.94 -0.12 2.39
CA PHE A 22 11.11 -1.59 2.42
C PHE A 22 12.55 -2.09 2.26
N ASN A 23 13.51 -1.41 2.91
CA ASN A 23 14.96 -1.71 2.80
C ASN A 23 15.50 -1.68 1.35
N ALA A 24 14.80 -1.00 0.44
CA ALA A 24 15.14 -0.90 -0.97
C ALA A 24 15.31 0.56 -1.47
N PRO A 25 15.99 1.47 -0.75
CA PRO A 25 16.06 2.88 -1.13
C PRO A 25 16.66 3.11 -2.51
N ARG A 26 17.69 2.34 -2.91
CA ARG A 26 18.32 2.44 -4.24
C ARG A 26 17.38 2.03 -5.38
N LEU A 27 16.52 1.04 -5.14
CA LEU A 27 15.52 0.62 -6.13
C LEU A 27 14.47 1.72 -6.30
N LEU A 28 13.98 2.25 -5.19
CA LEU A 28 13.00 3.33 -5.22
C LEU A 28 13.54 4.59 -5.87
N ASP A 29 14.81 4.92 -5.65
CA ASP A 29 15.51 6.01 -6.34
C ASP A 29 15.54 5.80 -7.86
N SER A 30 15.91 4.60 -8.32
CA SER A 30 15.92 4.26 -9.75
C SER A 30 14.55 4.32 -10.42
N MET A 31 13.47 4.29 -9.64
CA MET A 31 12.09 4.39 -10.11
C MET A 31 11.48 5.78 -9.89
N GLY A 32 12.22 6.74 -9.33
CA GLY A 32 11.71 8.08 -9.02
C GLY A 32 10.79 8.14 -7.80
N TYR A 33 10.81 7.12 -6.92
CA TYR A 33 9.93 7.01 -5.75
C TYR A 33 10.59 7.42 -4.42
N LEU A 34 11.87 7.79 -4.43
CA LEU A 34 12.60 8.11 -3.20
C LEU A 34 12.06 9.39 -2.52
N GLU A 35 11.56 10.34 -3.30
CA GLU A 35 10.99 11.60 -2.79
C GLU A 35 9.61 11.43 -2.12
N TYR A 36 8.92 10.30 -2.34
CA TYR A 36 7.53 10.09 -1.95
C TYR A 36 7.33 9.40 -0.58
N LYS A 37 8.27 9.52 0.37
CA LYS A 37 8.30 8.71 1.62
C LYS A 37 8.25 7.18 1.36
N GLY A 38 8.46 6.75 0.12
CA GLY A 38 8.39 5.37 -0.35
C GLY A 38 7.12 5.03 -1.12
N VAL A 39 6.73 3.75 -1.04
CA VAL A 39 5.59 3.19 -1.79
C VAL A 39 4.62 2.49 -0.85
N ILE A 40 3.43 2.20 -1.34
CA ILE A 40 2.46 1.33 -0.66
C ILE A 40 2.73 -0.12 -1.09
N ARG A 41 2.67 -1.06 -0.14
CA ARG A 41 2.81 -2.49 -0.41
C ARG A 41 1.68 -3.27 0.26
N ALA A 42 0.96 -4.05 -0.54
CA ALA A 42 0.12 -5.15 -0.07
C ALA A 42 0.93 -6.45 -0.13
N SER A 43 1.05 -7.16 0.99
CA SER A 43 1.81 -8.41 1.09
C SER A 43 0.84 -9.56 1.26
N LEU A 44 0.65 -10.33 0.19
CA LEU A 44 -0.23 -11.49 0.20
C LEU A 44 0.52 -12.75 0.63
N ALA A 45 -0.20 -13.66 1.26
CA ALA A 45 0.23 -14.99 1.66
C ALA A 45 -0.81 -16.03 1.21
N HIS A 46 -0.44 -17.30 1.30
CA HIS A 46 -1.29 -18.42 0.85
C HIS A 46 -2.60 -18.60 1.65
N TYR A 47 -2.74 -17.93 2.79
CA TYR A 47 -3.94 -17.93 3.61
C TYR A 47 -4.87 -16.75 3.33
N ASN A 48 -4.52 -15.85 2.40
CA ASN A 48 -5.44 -14.78 2.01
C ASN A 48 -6.59 -15.32 1.17
N THR A 49 -7.76 -14.67 1.27
CA THR A 49 -8.97 -15.04 0.52
C THR A 49 -9.34 -13.99 -0.53
N VAL A 50 -10.15 -14.38 -1.52
CA VAL A 50 -10.68 -13.45 -2.53
C VAL A 50 -11.49 -12.32 -1.87
N ASP A 51 -12.27 -12.63 -0.84
CA ASP A 51 -13.05 -11.64 -0.09
C ASP A 51 -12.16 -10.59 0.62
N GLU A 52 -10.97 -10.97 1.07
CA GLU A 52 -9.98 -10.03 1.61
C GLU A 52 -9.42 -9.11 0.53
N ILE A 53 -9.19 -9.62 -0.68
CA ILE A 53 -8.74 -8.81 -1.82
C ILE A 53 -9.83 -7.83 -2.26
N GLU A 54 -11.10 -8.26 -2.30
CA GLU A 54 -12.22 -7.37 -2.63
C GLU A 54 -12.38 -6.26 -1.59
N ARG A 55 -12.16 -6.56 -0.31
CA ARG A 55 -12.16 -5.53 0.76
C ARG A 55 -11.02 -4.53 0.57
N LEU A 56 -9.82 -5.00 0.26
CA LEU A 56 -8.67 -4.14 -0.06
C LEU A 56 -9.01 -3.23 -1.24
N LYS A 57 -9.51 -3.79 -2.33
CA LYS A 57 -9.88 -3.04 -3.54
C LYS A 57 -10.92 -1.98 -3.24
N LYS A 58 -12.01 -2.33 -2.55
CA LYS A 58 -13.08 -1.41 -2.15
C LYS A 58 -12.56 -0.24 -1.29
N ALA A 59 -11.57 -0.48 -0.44
CA ALA A 59 -10.98 0.55 0.41
C ALA A 59 -9.94 1.42 -0.35
N LEU A 60 -9.20 0.84 -1.29
CA LEU A 60 -8.08 1.50 -1.97
C LEU A 60 -8.52 2.28 -3.21
N ASP A 61 -9.39 1.72 -4.06
CA ASP A 61 -9.76 2.29 -5.36
C ASP A 61 -10.19 3.78 -5.28
N PRO A 62 -11.01 4.22 -4.30
CA PRO A 62 -11.43 5.62 -4.19
C PRO A 62 -10.30 6.60 -3.83
N LEU A 63 -9.15 6.10 -3.34
CA LEU A 63 -8.03 6.90 -2.83
C LEU A 63 -6.90 7.07 -3.88
N VAL A 64 -6.91 6.26 -4.93
CA VAL A 64 -5.86 6.19 -5.95
C VAL A 64 -6.36 6.40 -7.38
N SER A 65 -7.67 6.58 -7.56
CA SER A 65 -8.32 6.87 -8.85
C SER A 65 -8.35 8.37 -9.16
#